data_AF-A0A7S3KHF0-F1
#
_entry.id   AF-A0A7S3KHF0-F1
#
_cell.length_a   1.000
_cell.length_b   1.000
_cell.length_c   1.000
_cell.angle_alpha   90.00
_cell.angle_beta   90.00
_cell.angle_gamma   90.00
#
_symmetry.space_group_name_H-M   'P 1'
#
loop_
_entity.id
_entity.type
_entity.pdbx_description
1 polymer ?
#
loop_
_entity_poly.entity_id
_entity_poly.type
_entity_poly.pdbx_seq_one_letter_code
_entity_poly.pdbx_strand_id
1 'polypeptide(L)'
;MAPQKFYALAVRDNKIAIGMDSKVQLGELKSNNSWALEKTALENHPKMRDFVKVEIDKTNTFVITSCWKTNDVHIIDRINSSIMETFNCGEPMLTMEITPDHKYLITTSSLGC
;
A
#
# COMPACT_ATOMS: atom_id res chain seq x y z
N MET A 1 -20.13 -12.69 10.32
CA MET A 1 -19.17 -11.90 9.49
C MET A 1 -18.02 -12.81 9.14
N ALA A 2 -17.63 -12.88 7.87
CA ALA A 2 -16.40 -13.58 7.48
C ALA A 2 -15.18 -12.81 8.03
N PRO A 3 -14.11 -13.49 8.46
CA PRO A 3 -12.91 -12.82 8.95
C PRO A 3 -12.25 -12.02 7.82
N GLN A 4 -11.94 -10.75 8.08
CA GLN A 4 -11.14 -9.93 7.15
C GLN A 4 -9.71 -10.45 7.14
N LYS A 5 -9.14 -10.71 5.96
CA LYS A 5 -7.76 -11.17 5.85
C LYS A 5 -6.83 -9.96 5.77
N PHE A 6 -5.82 -9.95 6.63
CA PHE A 6 -4.71 -9.02 6.60
C PHE A 6 -3.60 -9.62 5.74
N TYR A 7 -3.13 -8.88 4.75
CA TYR A 7 -2.13 -9.38 3.81
C TYR A 7 -0.80 -8.65 3.93
N ALA A 8 -0.84 -7.33 4.16
CA ALA A 8 0.36 -6.52 4.19
C ALA A 8 0.24 -5.35 5.17
N LEU A 9 1.38 -4.92 5.70
CA LEU A 9 1.52 -3.86 6.69
C LEU A 9 2.71 -2.98 6.36
N ALA A 10 2.53 -1.67 6.47
CA ALA A 10 3.60 -0.67 6.46
C ALA A 10 3.49 0.20 7.70
N VAL A 11 4.63 0.47 8.33
CA VAL A 11 4.76 1.49 9.38
C VAL A 11 5.89 2.41 8.97
N ARG A 12 5.64 3.72 9.02
CA ARG A 12 6.66 4.75 8.80
C ARG A 12 6.37 5.93 9.72
N ASP A 13 7.36 6.32 10.50
CA ASP A 13 7.22 7.31 11.57
C ASP A 13 6.04 6.96 12.50
N ASN A 14 5.07 7.86 12.62
CA ASN A 14 3.85 7.66 13.36
C ASN A 14 2.68 7.19 12.48
N LYS A 15 2.90 6.78 11.24
CA LYS A 15 1.85 6.36 10.30
C LYS A 15 1.86 4.86 10.06
N ILE A 16 0.67 4.31 9.83
CA ILE A 16 0.48 2.91 9.47
C ILE A 16 -0.43 2.80 8.24
N ALA A 17 -0.14 1.85 7.37
CA ALA A 17 -0.98 1.48 6.25
C ALA A 17 -1.14 -0.04 6.23
N ILE A 18 -2.37 -0.50 6.06
CA ILE A 18 -2.74 -1.92 6.16
C ILE A 18 -3.49 -2.32 4.89
N GLY A 19 -2.93 -3.27 4.15
CA GLY A 19 -3.58 -3.90 3.00
C GLY A 19 -4.40 -5.10 3.47
N MET A 20 -5.70 -5.04 3.24
CA MET A 20 -6.66 -6.07 3.65
C MET A 20 -7.61 -6.37 2.50
N ASP A 21 -8.00 -7.62 2.28
CA ASP A 21 -8.87 -8.08 1.17
C ASP A 21 -8.87 -7.18 -0.09
N SER A 22 -9.76 -6.18 -0.18
CA SER A 22 -9.89 -5.21 -1.27
C SER A 22 -9.74 -3.73 -0.84
N LYS A 23 -9.09 -3.48 0.29
CA LYS A 23 -8.99 -2.17 0.94
C LYS A 23 -7.60 -1.85 1.46
N VAL A 24 -7.29 -0.56 1.52
CA VAL A 24 -6.13 -0.03 2.23
C VAL A 24 -6.62 0.86 3.37
N GLN A 25 -6.32 0.46 4.61
CA GLN A 25 -6.62 1.25 5.79
C GLN A 25 -5.40 2.07 6.21
N LEU A 26 -5.60 3.33 6.52
CA LEU A 26 -4.60 4.22 7.07
C LEU A 26 -4.86 4.46 8.55
N GLY A 27 -3.78 4.65 9.30
CA GLY A 27 -3.85 5.03 10.69
C GLY A 27 -2.62 5.81 11.15
N GLU A 28 -2.64 6.13 12.43
CA GLU A 28 -1.60 6.89 13.11
C GLU A 28 -1.41 6.42 14.56
N LEU A 29 -0.16 6.48 15.02
CA LEU A 29 0.22 6.30 16.41
C LEU A 29 -0.16 7.55 17.19
N LYS A 30 -1.01 7.37 18.19
CA LYS A 30 -1.47 8.42 19.08
C LYS A 30 -0.47 8.63 20.21
N SER A 31 -0.54 9.80 20.85
CA SER A 31 0.35 10.19 21.96
C SER A 31 0.28 9.27 23.18
N ASN A 32 -0.80 8.49 23.32
CA ASN A 32 -0.97 7.47 24.34
C ASN A 32 -0.36 6.10 23.96
N ASN A 33 0.50 6.05 22.93
CA ASN A 33 1.11 4.83 22.38
C ASN A 33 0.12 3.80 21.84
N SER A 34 -1.08 4.24 21.43
CA SER A 34 -2.05 3.37 20.75
C SER A 34 -2.17 3.70 19.26
N TRP A 35 -2.34 2.67 18.43
CA TRP A 35 -2.62 2.86 17.00
C TRP A 35 -4.12 3.09 16.81
N ALA A 36 -4.47 4.14 16.07
CA ALA A 36 -5.84 4.37 15.62
C ALA A 36 -5.92 4.28 14.10
N LEU A 37 -6.89 3.53 13.60
CA LEU A 37 -7.24 3.52 12.18
C LEU A 37 -8.14 4.72 11.91
N GLU A 38 -7.76 5.56 10.97
CA GLU A 38 -8.37 6.88 10.79
C GLU A 38 -9.22 6.95 9.53
N LYS A 39 -8.74 6.35 8.43
CA LYS A 39 -9.33 6.52 7.12
C LYS A 39 -9.09 5.30 6.26
N THR A 40 -10.09 4.93 5.47
CA THR A 40 -9.92 3.96 4.39
C THR A 40 -9.41 4.73 3.17
N ALA A 41 -8.18 4.48 2.75
CA ALA A 41 -7.60 5.13 1.57
C ALA A 41 -8.27 4.69 0.28
N LEU A 42 -8.63 3.41 0.21
CA LEU A 42 -9.38 2.83 -0.92
C LEU A 42 -10.08 1.57 -0.45
N GLU A 43 -11.21 1.26 -1.09
CA GLU A 43 -12.01 0.07 -0.83
C GLU A 43 -12.68 -0.40 -2.11
N ASN A 44 -12.78 -1.73 -2.29
CA ASN A 44 -13.51 -2.39 -3.38
C ASN A 44 -13.05 -2.02 -4.80
N HIS A 45 -11.79 -1.62 -4.97
CA HIS A 45 -11.23 -1.41 -6.29
C HIS A 45 -10.92 -2.78 -6.94
N PRO A 46 -11.41 -3.07 -8.16
CA PRO A 46 -11.41 -4.42 -8.74
C PRO A 46 -10.00 -5.02 -8.92
N LYS A 47 -9.00 -4.15 -9.04
CA LYS A 47 -7.60 -4.54 -9.22
C LYS A 47 -6.76 -4.53 -7.94
N MET A 48 -7.31 -4.00 -6.85
CA MET A 48 -6.60 -3.79 -5.61
C MET A 48 -7.03 -4.85 -4.60
N ARG A 49 -6.43 -6.04 -4.71
CA ARG A 49 -6.73 -7.17 -3.82
C ARG A 49 -5.54 -8.10 -3.70
N ASP A 50 -5.58 -8.99 -2.73
CA ASP A 50 -4.53 -9.99 -2.52
C ASP A 50 -3.15 -9.31 -2.43
N PHE A 51 -3.04 -8.32 -1.54
CA PHE A 51 -1.83 -7.50 -1.42
C PHE A 51 -0.61 -8.35 -1.08
N VAL A 52 0.52 -8.08 -1.72
CA VAL A 52 1.81 -8.65 -1.37
C VAL A 52 2.54 -7.71 -0.43
N LYS A 53 2.55 -6.42 -0.81
CA LYS A 53 3.24 -5.37 -0.07
C LYS A 53 2.39 -4.12 -0.04
N VAL A 54 2.51 -3.41 1.08
CA VAL A 54 2.10 -2.02 1.26
C VAL A 54 3.34 -1.29 1.75
N GLU A 55 3.53 -0.06 1.29
CA GLU A 55 4.59 0.84 1.73
C GLU A 55 4.05 2.26 1.85
N ILE A 56 4.56 3.03 2.81
CA ILE A 56 4.36 4.47 2.92
C ILE A 56 5.64 5.11 2.41
N ASP A 57 5.56 6.08 1.50
CA ASP A 57 6.74 6.74 0.95
C ASP A 57 7.46 7.64 1.98
N LYS A 58 8.66 8.14 1.66
CA LYS A 58 9.50 8.85 2.65
C LYS A 58 8.93 10.21 3.04
N THR A 59 8.08 10.81 2.21
CA THR A 59 7.45 12.09 2.51
C THR A 59 6.07 11.92 3.15
N ASN A 60 5.64 10.68 3.42
CA ASN A 60 4.32 10.33 3.95
C ASN A 60 3.15 10.84 3.09
N THR A 61 3.40 11.10 1.80
CA THR A 61 2.45 11.62 0.83
C THR A 61 1.71 10.49 0.11
N PHE A 62 2.40 9.38 -0.13
CA PHE A 62 1.88 8.26 -0.91
C PHE A 62 1.88 6.96 -0.12
N VAL A 63 0.93 6.10 -0.48
CA VAL A 63 0.95 4.68 -0.16
C VAL A 63 1.13 3.90 -1.45
N ILE A 64 2.12 3.03 -1.48
CA ILE A 64 2.38 2.13 -2.60
C ILE A 64 1.88 0.74 -2.23
N THR A 65 1.15 0.09 -3.13
CA THR A 65 0.70 -1.29 -2.93
C THR A 65 1.05 -2.16 -4.12
N SER A 66 1.36 -3.43 -3.88
CA SER A 66 1.48 -4.44 -4.93
C SER A 66 0.48 -5.56 -4.69
N CYS A 67 -0.06 -6.11 -5.78
CA CYS A 67 -1.11 -7.12 -5.76
C CYS A 67 -0.67 -8.41 -6.45
N TRP A 68 -0.86 -9.55 -5.79
CA TRP A 68 -0.35 -10.84 -6.27
C TRP A 68 -1.05 -11.33 -7.53
N LYS A 69 -2.39 -11.20 -7.60
CA LYS A 69 -3.17 -11.77 -8.71
C LYS A 69 -3.18 -10.91 -9.96
N THR A 70 -3.07 -9.61 -9.80
CA THR A 70 -3.16 -8.65 -10.91
C THR A 70 -1.78 -8.21 -11.39
N ASN A 71 -0.72 -8.44 -10.60
CA ASN A 71 0.62 -7.91 -10.85
C ASN A 71 0.64 -6.38 -10.94
N ASP A 72 -0.38 -5.74 -10.39
CA ASP A 72 -0.51 -4.30 -10.40
C ASP A 72 0.23 -3.72 -9.17
N VAL A 73 0.91 -2.60 -9.42
CA VAL A 73 1.37 -1.66 -8.40
C VAL A 73 0.51 -0.41 -8.46
N HIS A 74 -0.03 0.01 -7.32
CA HIS A 74 -0.82 1.23 -7.20
C HIS A 74 -0.08 2.28 -6.39
N ILE A 75 0.00 3.50 -6.90
CA ILE A 75 0.39 4.69 -6.15
C ILE A 75 -0.88 5.38 -5.69
N ILE A 76 -1.06 5.50 -4.38
CA ILE A 76 -2.25 6.06 -3.76
C ILE A 76 -1.88 7.38 -3.08
N ASP A 77 -2.58 8.46 -3.43
CA ASP A 77 -2.53 9.72 -2.69
C ASP A 77 -3.12 9.49 -1.28
N ARG A 78 -2.27 9.63 -0.26
CA ARG A 78 -2.66 9.34 1.11
C ARG A 78 -3.66 10.37 1.68
N ILE A 79 -3.57 11.62 1.23
CA ILE A 79 -4.42 12.73 1.69
C ILE A 79 -5.79 12.65 1.02
N ASN A 80 -5.80 12.57 -0.30
CA ASN A 80 -7.01 12.58 -1.11
C ASN A 80 -7.67 11.20 -1.18
N SER A 81 -6.95 10.13 -0.86
CA SER A 81 -7.45 8.75 -0.88
C SER A 81 -7.95 8.36 -2.26
N SER A 82 -7.08 8.59 -3.24
CA SER A 82 -7.30 8.26 -4.65
C SER A 82 -6.08 7.56 -5.22
N ILE A 83 -6.31 6.66 -6.18
CA ILE A 83 -5.21 6.10 -6.97
C ILE A 83 -4.75 7.20 -7.92
N MET A 84 -3.46 7.53 -7.85
CA MET A 84 -2.82 8.43 -8.80
C MET A 84 -2.38 7.65 -10.04
N GLU A 85 -1.70 6.54 -9.83
CA GLU A 85 -1.16 5.73 -10.92
C GLU A 85 -1.29 4.23 -10.63
N THR A 86 -1.36 3.46 -11.71
CA THR A 86 -1.36 2.00 -11.67
C THR A 86 -0.44 1.46 -12.75
N PHE A 87 0.51 0.63 -12.35
CA PHE A 87 1.44 -0.04 -13.25
C PHE A 87 1.18 -1.53 -13.21
N ASN A 88 1.01 -2.16 -14.37
CA ASN A 88 1.07 -3.60 -14.43
C ASN A 88 2.52 -4.02 -14.66
N CYS A 89 3.12 -4.71 -13.70
CA CYS A 89 4.52 -5.10 -13.77
C CYS A 89 4.72 -6.47 -14.44
N GLY A 90 3.66 -7.12 -14.92
CA GLY A 90 3.70 -8.46 -15.51
C GLY A 90 3.91 -9.60 -14.49
N GLU A 91 4.42 -9.28 -13.31
CA GLU A 91 4.73 -10.21 -12.22
C GLU A 91 4.49 -9.59 -10.82
N PRO A 92 4.35 -10.40 -9.75
CA PRO A 92 4.16 -9.88 -8.40
C PRO A 92 5.42 -9.18 -7.86
N MET A 93 5.27 -7.92 -7.46
CA MET A 93 6.34 -7.16 -6.80
C MET A 93 6.40 -7.46 -5.30
N LEU A 94 7.59 -7.82 -4.80
CA LEU A 94 7.85 -8.08 -3.38
C LEU A 94 8.26 -6.83 -2.61
N THR A 95 9.09 -5.99 -3.22
CA THR A 95 9.56 -4.75 -2.60
C THR A 95 9.45 -3.59 -3.57
N MET A 96 9.25 -2.40 -3.02
CA MET A 96 8.95 -1.19 -3.78
C MET A 96 9.45 0.01 -2.98
N GLU A 97 10.08 1.00 -3.61
CA GLU A 97 10.44 2.27 -2.97
C GLU A 97 10.33 3.41 -3.98
N ILE A 98 9.60 4.47 -3.61
CA ILE A 98 9.56 5.71 -4.40
C ILE A 98 10.73 6.61 -3.97
N THR A 99 11.43 7.18 -4.94
CA THR A 99 12.51 8.15 -4.68
C THR A 99 11.96 9.41 -4.00
N PRO A 100 12.73 10.10 -3.13
CA PRO A 100 12.24 11.29 -2.43
C PRO A 100 11.76 12.44 -3.33
N ASP A 101 12.22 12.49 -4.58
CA ASP A 101 11.77 13.45 -5.59
C ASP A 101 10.51 12.99 -6.37
N HIS A 102 9.98 11.82 -6.00
CA HIS A 102 8.80 11.17 -6.56
C HIS A 102 8.86 10.87 -8.06
N LYS A 103 10.06 10.84 -8.66
CA LYS A 103 10.23 10.60 -10.10
C LYS A 103 10.38 9.14 -10.48
N TYR A 104 10.86 8.32 -9.57
CA TYR A 104 11.14 6.91 -9.84
C TYR A 104 10.53 6.03 -8.76
N LEU A 105 10.02 4.88 -9.20
CA LEU A 105 9.64 3.76 -8.35
C LEU A 105 10.60 2.63 -8.64
N ILE A 106 11.35 2.20 -7.64
CA ILE A 106 12.24 1.03 -7.71
C ILE A 106 11.45 -0.16 -7.19
N THR A 107 11.38 -1.24 -7.96
CA THR A 107 10.68 -2.46 -7.55
C THR A 107 11.57 -3.69 -7.69
N THR A 108 11.30 -4.72 -6.89
CA THR A 108 11.89 -6.05 -7.08
C THR A 108 10.82 -7.13 -7.06
N SER A 109 10.96 -8.10 -7.96
CA SER A 109 10.12 -9.30 -8.02
C SER A 109 10.86 -10.52 -7.47
N SER A 110 10.11 -11.55 -7.11
CA SER A 110 10.68 -12.84 -6.71
C SER A 110 11.04 -13.74 -7.88
N LEU A 111 10.54 -13.47 -9.08
CA LEU A 111 10.68 -14.35 -10.25
C LEU A 111 11.87 -13.91 -11.12
N GLY A 112 13.02 -13.74 -10.48
CA GLY A 112 14.31 -13.70 -11.15
C GLY A 112 14.92 -15.09 -11.27
N CYS A 113 14.19 -16.05 -11.87
CA CYS A 113 14.67 -17.40 -12.24
C CYS A 113 13.96 -17.87 -13.51
#